data_AF-A0A6P6HWI4-F1
#
_entry.id   AF-A0A6P6HWI4-F1
#
_cell.length_a   1.000
_cell.length_b   1.000
_cell.length_c   1.000
_cell.angle_alpha   90.00
_cell.angle_beta   90.00
_cell.angle_gamma   90.00
#
_symmetry.space_group_name_H-M   'P 1'
#
loop_
_entity.id
_entity.type
_entity.pdbx_description
1 polymer ?
#
loop_
_entity_poly.entity_id
_entity_poly.type
_entity_poly.pdbx_seq_one_letter_code
_entity_poly.pdbx_strand_id
1 'polypeptide(L)'
;MVPQRGPLLLLALSLGLACAQQTLEEVPVQPGFNAQKVEGRWLTIQLASSRAHLVSPADPLRLGLHSIWTRDEDVTFVLFWTGEGVCQGVNVTVHPTGLQGQFQGSWEGGNSMHVCFVGTDYSNLVLYVRLEDAGEVTSLWALLARTTPGDPTWLGKYLEYVRELRLHKAPVFNLDARCPPAEA
;
A
#
# COMPACT_ATOMS: atom_id res chain seq x y z
N MET A 1 -48.08 -6.26 47.38
CA MET A 1 -48.10 -6.39 45.91
C MET A 1 -47.11 -5.38 45.35
N VAL A 2 -45.97 -5.87 44.85
CA VAL A 2 -44.86 -5.06 44.32
C VAL A 2 -44.85 -5.26 42.81
N PRO A 3 -44.87 -4.22 41.96
CA PRO A 3 -44.71 -4.44 40.54
C PRO A 3 -43.24 -4.71 40.23
N GLN A 4 -42.96 -5.88 39.64
CA GLN A 4 -41.69 -6.15 38.99
C GLN A 4 -41.50 -5.17 37.83
N ARG A 5 -40.41 -4.39 37.86
CA ARG A 5 -39.83 -3.76 36.67
C ARG A 5 -38.51 -4.46 36.36
N GLY A 6 -38.62 -5.54 35.58
CA GLY A 6 -37.49 -6.18 34.92
C GLY A 6 -36.86 -5.29 33.83
N PRO A 7 -35.65 -5.60 33.38
CA PRO A 7 -34.61 -4.62 33.04
C PRO A 7 -34.82 -3.98 31.66
N LEU A 8 -34.97 -2.65 31.63
CA LEU A 8 -34.74 -1.80 30.46
C LEU A 8 -33.22 -1.71 30.19
N LEU A 9 -32.60 -2.80 29.74
CA LEU A 9 -31.15 -2.83 29.58
C LEU A 9 -30.68 -3.78 28.46
N LEU A 10 -31.37 -3.82 27.31
CA LEU A 10 -30.92 -4.63 26.17
C LEU A 10 -31.22 -4.01 24.78
N LEU A 11 -31.17 -2.69 24.63
CA LEU A 11 -31.53 -2.05 23.33
C LEU A 11 -30.54 -1.03 22.77
N ALA A 12 -29.30 -0.97 23.23
CA ALA A 12 -28.33 -0.05 22.62
C ALA A 12 -26.89 -0.56 22.72
N LEU A 13 -26.51 -1.56 21.92
CA LEU A 13 -25.10 -1.85 21.60
C LEU A 13 -24.99 -2.67 20.32
N SER A 14 -25.62 -2.19 19.26
CA SER A 14 -25.18 -2.49 17.89
C SER A 14 -24.54 -1.22 17.32
N LEU A 15 -23.45 -0.75 17.95
CA LEU A 15 -22.56 0.19 17.27
C LEU A 15 -21.86 -0.62 16.18
N GLY A 16 -22.29 -0.40 14.94
CA GLY A 16 -21.71 -1.04 13.77
C GLY A 16 -20.21 -0.87 13.76
N LEU A 17 -19.49 -1.98 13.53
CA LEU A 17 -18.14 -1.92 12.98
C LEU A 17 -18.24 -1.35 11.57
N ALA A 18 -18.40 -0.03 11.45
CA ALA A 18 -17.94 0.64 10.26
C ALA A 18 -16.41 0.57 10.35
N CYS A 19 -15.81 -0.38 9.62
CA CYS A 19 -14.39 -0.28 9.31
C CYS A 19 -14.20 1.13 8.72
N ALA A 20 -13.45 1.98 9.41
CA ALA A 20 -13.06 3.27 8.89
C ALA A 20 -12.16 3.02 7.67
N GLN A 21 -12.77 2.87 6.50
CA GLN A 21 -12.05 2.92 5.24
C GLN A 21 -11.67 4.39 5.05
N GLN A 22 -10.37 4.67 5.07
CA GLN A 22 -9.89 6.03 4.84
C GLN A 22 -10.42 6.53 3.50
N THR A 23 -11.05 7.70 3.53
CA THR A 23 -11.28 8.45 2.30
C THR A 23 -9.92 8.90 1.77
N LEU A 24 -9.79 9.05 0.45
CA LEU A 24 -8.50 9.43 -0.15
C LEU A 24 -7.98 10.78 0.38
N GLU A 25 -8.89 11.65 0.84
CA GLU A 25 -8.62 12.97 1.42
C GLU A 25 -7.96 12.92 2.81
N GLU A 26 -8.10 11.81 3.54
CA GLU A 26 -7.52 11.66 4.89
C GLU A 26 -6.07 11.15 4.85
N VAL A 27 -5.59 10.70 3.70
CA VAL A 27 -4.22 10.19 3.57
C VAL A 27 -3.26 11.36 3.40
N PRO A 28 -2.25 11.50 4.28
CA PRO A 28 -1.27 12.58 4.15
C PRO A 28 -0.49 12.45 2.83
N VAL A 29 -0.07 13.59 2.30
CA VAL A 29 0.75 13.68 1.08
C VAL A 29 2.04 14.41 1.43
N GLN A 30 3.17 13.99 0.86
CA GLN A 30 4.45 14.69 0.97
C GLN A 30 4.34 16.14 0.47
N PRO A 31 4.57 17.15 1.33
CA PRO A 31 4.60 18.54 0.88
C PRO A 31 5.74 18.78 -0.11
N GLY A 32 5.45 19.49 -1.20
CA GLY A 32 6.46 19.79 -2.22
C GLY A 32 6.93 18.55 -2.99
N PHE A 33 6.11 17.49 -3.05
CA PHE A 33 6.44 16.28 -3.78
C PHE A 33 6.90 16.57 -5.22
N ASN A 34 7.93 15.86 -5.65
CA ASN A 34 8.50 15.95 -6.98
C ASN A 34 8.67 14.54 -7.53
N ALA A 35 7.90 14.21 -8.58
CA ALA A 35 7.86 12.87 -9.18
C ALA A 35 9.20 12.46 -9.80
N GLN A 36 9.95 13.39 -10.40
CA GLN A 36 11.23 13.07 -11.03
C GLN A 36 12.28 12.63 -10.00
N LYS A 37 12.23 13.16 -8.78
CA LYS A 37 13.19 12.80 -7.73
C LYS A 37 12.96 11.42 -7.13
N VAL A 38 11.81 10.78 -7.38
CA VAL A 38 11.58 9.39 -6.98
C VAL A 38 12.01 8.37 -8.04
N GLU A 39 12.51 8.79 -9.20
CA GLU A 39 12.94 7.87 -10.24
C GLU A 39 14.07 6.93 -9.81
N GLY A 40 14.13 5.75 -10.41
CA GLY A 40 15.19 4.76 -10.24
C GLY A 40 14.81 3.59 -9.32
N ARG A 41 15.82 2.87 -8.87
CA ARG A 41 15.68 1.62 -8.08
C ARG A 41 15.15 1.90 -6.67
N TRP A 42 14.26 1.04 -6.20
CA TRP A 42 13.74 1.01 -4.83
C TRP A 42 13.66 -0.41 -4.30
N LEU A 43 13.84 -0.58 -3.00
CA LEU A 43 13.69 -1.87 -2.32
C LEU A 43 12.46 -1.81 -1.44
N THR A 44 11.56 -2.78 -1.57
CA THR A 44 10.44 -2.93 -0.63
C THR A 44 10.97 -3.45 0.70
N ILE A 45 10.89 -2.61 1.74
CA ILE A 45 11.37 -2.91 3.11
C ILE A 45 10.26 -3.54 3.95
N GLN A 46 9.04 -3.00 3.83
CA GLN A 46 7.84 -3.54 4.48
C GLN A 46 6.62 -3.32 3.60
N LEU A 47 5.65 -4.23 3.71
CA LEU A 47 4.35 -4.14 3.08
C LEU A 47 3.26 -4.44 4.12
N ALA A 48 2.14 -3.73 4.02
CA ALA A 48 0.95 -3.97 4.83
C ALA A 48 -0.31 -3.77 3.99
N SER A 49 -1.38 -4.45 4.37
CA SER A 49 -2.65 -4.44 3.66
C SER A 49 -3.83 -4.42 4.61
N SER A 50 -4.93 -3.80 4.20
CA SER A 50 -6.22 -3.95 4.88
C SER A 50 -6.80 -5.37 4.74
N ARG A 51 -6.28 -6.18 3.80
CA ARG A 51 -6.66 -7.58 3.60
C ARG A 51 -5.51 -8.52 3.93
N ALA A 52 -5.71 -9.35 4.96
CA ALA A 52 -4.68 -10.25 5.47
C ALA A 52 -4.12 -11.23 4.42
N HIS A 53 -4.94 -11.71 3.49
CA HIS A 53 -4.51 -12.72 2.51
C HIS A 53 -3.43 -12.20 1.55
N LEU A 54 -3.47 -10.90 1.17
CA LEU A 54 -2.52 -10.28 0.23
C LEU A 54 -1.11 -10.08 0.80
N VAL A 55 -0.96 -10.27 2.11
CA VAL A 55 0.30 -10.13 2.83
C VAL A 55 0.59 -11.39 3.66
N SER A 56 -0.15 -12.46 3.40
CA SER A 56 -0.01 -13.71 4.14
C SER A 56 1.34 -14.35 3.80
N PRO A 57 2.06 -14.93 4.79
CA PRO A 57 3.21 -15.78 4.50
C PRO A 57 2.87 -16.97 3.60
N ALA A 58 1.60 -17.40 3.60
CA ALA A 58 1.08 -18.47 2.76
C ALA A 58 0.64 -17.99 1.36
N ASP A 59 0.71 -16.69 1.07
CA ASP A 59 0.55 -16.20 -0.29
C ASP A 59 1.75 -16.72 -1.12
N PRO A 60 1.52 -17.58 -2.12
CA PRO A 60 2.59 -18.12 -2.94
C PRO A 60 3.27 -17.04 -3.80
N LEU A 61 2.62 -15.88 -3.97
CA LEU A 61 3.11 -14.76 -4.76
C LEU A 61 3.44 -13.58 -3.85
N ARG A 62 4.62 -12.99 -4.07
CA ARG A 62 5.07 -11.79 -3.36
C ARG A 62 5.35 -10.69 -4.37
N LEU A 63 4.62 -9.59 -4.24
CA LEU A 63 4.78 -8.41 -5.07
C LEU A 63 5.84 -7.48 -4.50
N GLY A 64 6.88 -7.20 -5.29
CA GLY A 64 7.95 -6.27 -4.93
C GLY A 64 8.06 -5.14 -5.92
N LEU A 65 8.26 -3.92 -5.41
CA LEU A 65 8.52 -2.77 -6.25
C LEU A 65 9.98 -2.77 -6.67
N HIS A 66 10.23 -2.70 -7.98
CA HIS A 66 11.55 -2.68 -8.54
C HIS A 66 12.08 -1.25 -8.73
N SER A 67 11.38 -0.49 -9.56
CA SER A 67 11.78 0.86 -9.90
C SER A 67 10.56 1.73 -10.17
N ILE A 68 10.78 3.03 -10.03
CA ILE A 68 9.81 4.05 -10.40
C ILE A 68 10.44 4.83 -11.55
N TRP A 69 9.66 5.10 -12.58
CA TRP A 69 10.06 5.95 -13.71
C TRP A 69 9.01 7.00 -13.94
N THR A 70 9.41 8.13 -14.48
CA THR A 70 8.48 9.16 -14.94
C THR A 70 8.60 9.34 -16.45
N ARG A 71 7.48 9.68 -17.07
CA ARG A 71 7.43 10.12 -18.46
C ARG A 71 6.39 11.21 -18.53
N ASP A 72 6.81 12.40 -18.92
CA ASP A 72 5.99 13.61 -18.83
C ASP A 72 5.54 13.84 -17.38
N GLU A 73 4.24 13.69 -17.09
CA GLU A 73 3.68 13.77 -15.73
C GLU A 73 3.25 12.39 -15.18
N ASP A 74 3.34 11.34 -16.00
CA ASP A 74 2.97 9.99 -15.61
C ASP A 74 4.06 9.32 -14.78
N VAL A 75 3.65 8.42 -13.88
CA VAL A 75 4.53 7.61 -13.05
C VAL A 75 4.32 6.14 -13.37
N THR A 76 5.38 5.44 -13.72
CA THR A 76 5.37 4.00 -13.96
C THR A 76 6.09 3.26 -12.85
N PHE A 77 5.37 2.33 -12.21
CA PHE A 77 5.92 1.36 -11.27
C PHE A 77 6.30 0.09 -12.03
N VAL A 78 7.56 -0.30 -11.96
CA VAL A 78 8.01 -1.63 -12.38
C VAL A 78 7.96 -2.52 -11.16
N LEU A 79 7.12 -3.55 -11.20
CA LEU A 79 6.89 -4.49 -10.11
C LEU A 79 7.26 -5.90 -10.56
N PHE A 80 7.63 -6.75 -9.62
CA PHE A 80 7.88 -8.16 -9.85
C PHE A 80 7.08 -9.01 -8.90
N TRP A 81 6.33 -9.95 -9.44
CA TRP A 81 5.80 -11.09 -8.73
C TRP A 81 6.90 -12.11 -8.57
N THR A 82 7.18 -12.50 -7.33
CA THR A 82 8.18 -13.52 -6.98
C THR A 82 7.53 -14.62 -6.16
N GLY A 83 7.79 -15.87 -6.50
CA GLY A 83 7.18 -17.04 -5.86
C GLY A 83 7.80 -18.34 -6.34
N GLU A 84 7.37 -19.46 -5.76
CA GLU A 84 7.83 -20.79 -6.21
C GLU A 84 7.42 -21.00 -7.67
N GLY A 85 8.41 -21.14 -8.57
CA GLY A 85 8.18 -21.33 -10.00
C GLY A 85 7.62 -20.11 -10.75
N VAL A 86 7.47 -18.95 -10.09
CA VAL A 86 6.90 -17.73 -10.69
C VAL A 86 7.87 -16.56 -10.54
N CYS A 87 8.27 -15.98 -11.67
CA CYS A 87 8.86 -14.67 -11.72
C CYS A 87 8.33 -13.88 -12.92
N GLN A 88 7.49 -12.88 -12.64
CA GLN A 88 6.84 -12.08 -13.68
C GLN A 88 6.97 -10.60 -13.37
N GLY A 89 7.45 -9.83 -14.36
CA GLY A 89 7.46 -8.37 -14.32
C GLY A 89 6.12 -7.80 -14.80
N VAL A 90 5.61 -6.81 -14.08
CA VAL A 90 4.44 -6.02 -14.48
C VAL A 90 4.76 -4.54 -14.35
N ASN A 91 4.35 -3.77 -15.35
CA ASN A 91 4.47 -2.32 -15.34
C ASN A 91 3.09 -1.73 -15.09
N VAL A 92 2.99 -0.82 -14.12
CA VAL A 92 1.76 -0.10 -13.82
C VAL A 92 2.02 1.38 -13.94
N THR A 93 1.39 2.00 -14.93
CA THR A 93 1.44 3.43 -15.16
C THR A 93 0.23 4.09 -14.52
N VAL A 94 0.47 5.15 -13.77
CA VAL A 94 -0.54 6.01 -13.17
C VAL A 94 -0.35 7.46 -13.63
N HIS A 95 -1.47 8.16 -13.70
CA HIS A 95 -1.61 9.49 -14.24
C HIS A 95 -1.90 10.49 -13.12
N PRO A 96 -1.44 11.74 -13.23
CA PRO A 96 -1.69 12.76 -12.20
C PRO A 96 -3.20 13.01 -12.05
N THR A 97 -3.67 13.20 -10.81
CA THR A 97 -5.06 13.61 -10.54
C THR A 97 -5.26 15.12 -10.59
N GLY A 98 -4.17 15.90 -10.76
CA GLY A 98 -4.13 17.34 -10.56
C GLY A 98 -3.87 17.76 -9.11
N LEU A 99 -3.93 16.83 -8.15
CA LEU A 99 -3.52 17.04 -6.75
C LEU A 99 -2.06 16.61 -6.57
N GLN A 100 -1.28 17.39 -5.83
CA GLN A 100 0.12 17.08 -5.58
C GLN A 100 0.29 15.69 -4.97
N GLY A 101 1.21 14.89 -5.51
CA GLY A 101 1.58 13.57 -4.97
C GLY A 101 0.49 12.50 -5.08
N GLN A 102 -0.61 12.77 -5.78
CA GLN A 102 -1.70 11.84 -6.00
C GLN A 102 -1.85 11.48 -7.48
N PHE A 103 -1.99 10.19 -7.73
CA PHE A 103 -2.09 9.63 -9.06
C PHE A 103 -3.23 8.61 -9.12
N GLN A 104 -3.71 8.34 -10.32
CA GLN A 104 -4.77 7.37 -10.59
C GLN A 104 -4.44 6.53 -11.81
N GLY A 105 -4.94 5.30 -11.84
CA GLY A 105 -4.77 4.40 -12.97
C GLY A 105 -5.64 3.17 -12.77
N SER A 106 -5.25 2.09 -13.44
CA SER A 106 -5.91 0.79 -13.28
C SER A 106 -4.89 -0.29 -12.96
N TRP A 107 -5.32 -1.23 -12.12
CA TRP A 107 -4.60 -2.47 -11.84
C TRP A 107 -5.16 -3.62 -12.72
N GLU A 108 -4.41 -4.72 -12.83
CA GLU A 108 -4.83 -5.90 -13.58
C GLU A 108 -6.29 -6.28 -13.29
N GLY A 109 -7.06 -6.56 -14.35
CA GLY A 109 -8.50 -6.84 -14.25
C GLY A 109 -9.40 -5.60 -14.34
N GLY A 110 -8.86 -4.38 -14.44
CA GLY A 110 -9.62 -3.15 -14.59
C GLY A 110 -9.97 -2.45 -13.28
N ASN A 111 -9.36 -2.88 -12.17
CA ASN A 111 -9.60 -2.35 -10.84
C ASN A 111 -9.09 -0.90 -10.76
N SER A 112 -9.90 0.01 -10.23
CA SER A 112 -9.50 1.41 -10.05
C SER A 112 -8.36 1.47 -9.04
N MET A 113 -7.29 2.19 -9.39
CA MET A 113 -6.11 2.32 -8.56
C MET A 113 -5.84 3.79 -8.28
N HIS A 114 -5.73 4.16 -7.01
CA HIS A 114 -5.25 5.46 -6.57
C HIS A 114 -3.93 5.29 -5.82
N VAL A 115 -2.98 6.17 -6.09
CA VAL A 115 -1.65 6.14 -5.48
C VAL A 115 -1.36 7.48 -4.82
N CYS A 116 -0.89 7.43 -3.58
CA CYS A 116 -0.46 8.60 -2.84
C CYS A 116 0.99 8.44 -2.35
N PHE A 117 1.82 9.42 -2.64
CA PHE A 117 3.17 9.56 -2.09
C PHE A 117 3.09 10.22 -0.71
N VAL A 118 2.93 9.39 0.32
CA VAL A 118 2.60 9.83 1.69
C VAL A 118 3.72 10.63 2.34
N GLY A 119 4.97 10.17 2.16
CA GLY A 119 6.14 10.84 2.72
C GLY A 119 7.41 10.34 2.07
N THR A 120 8.34 11.24 1.74
CA THR A 120 9.65 10.86 1.21
C THR A 120 10.73 11.91 1.46
N ASP A 121 11.96 11.45 1.71
CA ASP A 121 13.19 12.24 1.61
C ASP A 121 13.98 11.92 0.32
N TYR A 122 13.33 11.23 -0.62
CA TYR A 122 13.85 10.65 -1.87
C TYR A 122 14.87 9.51 -1.71
N SER A 123 15.28 9.19 -0.48
CA SER A 123 16.05 8.00 -0.11
C SER A 123 15.17 6.91 0.54
N ASN A 124 14.07 7.32 1.15
CA ASN A 124 13.02 6.53 1.77
C ASN A 124 11.67 7.05 1.28
N LEU A 125 10.69 6.15 1.14
CA LEU A 125 9.36 6.49 0.63
C LEU A 125 8.30 5.62 1.33
N VAL A 126 7.27 6.27 1.89
CA VAL A 126 6.02 5.61 2.26
C VAL A 126 5.02 5.83 1.13
N LEU A 127 4.57 4.73 0.54
CA LEU A 127 3.61 4.72 -0.56
C LEU A 127 2.28 4.13 -0.08
N TYR A 128 1.19 4.82 -0.36
CA TYR A 128 -0.16 4.31 -0.18
C TYR A 128 -0.78 4.01 -1.54
N VAL A 129 -1.40 2.84 -1.68
CA VAL A 129 -2.16 2.44 -2.86
C VAL A 129 -3.54 1.98 -2.41
N ARG A 130 -4.57 2.55 -3.02
CA ARG A 130 -5.96 2.12 -2.88
C ARG A 130 -6.39 1.42 -4.16
N LEU A 131 -6.85 0.19 -4.03
CA LEU A 131 -7.45 -0.59 -5.11
C LEU A 131 -8.94 -0.73 -4.85
N GLU A 132 -9.76 -0.49 -5.86
CA GLU A 132 -11.20 -0.68 -5.81
C GLU A 132 -11.66 -1.61 -6.92
N ASP A 133 -12.41 -2.63 -6.53
CA ASP A 133 -12.97 -3.62 -7.44
C ASP A 133 -14.40 -3.95 -7.00
N ALA A 134 -15.39 -3.77 -7.88
CA ALA A 134 -16.79 -4.10 -7.60
C ALA A 134 -17.35 -3.59 -6.23
N GLY A 135 -16.87 -2.43 -5.76
CA GLY A 135 -17.26 -1.84 -4.46
C GLY A 135 -16.42 -2.30 -3.26
N GLU A 136 -15.52 -3.26 -3.47
CA GLU A 136 -14.57 -3.75 -2.50
C GLU A 136 -13.27 -2.94 -2.53
N VAL A 137 -12.91 -2.32 -1.41
CA VAL A 137 -11.70 -1.50 -1.28
C VAL A 137 -10.58 -2.30 -0.60
N THR A 138 -9.38 -2.19 -1.15
CA THR A 138 -8.13 -2.69 -0.59
C THR A 138 -7.14 -1.54 -0.44
N SER A 139 -6.52 -1.45 0.73
CA SER A 139 -5.49 -0.46 1.03
C SER A 139 -4.16 -1.17 1.18
N LEU A 140 -3.16 -0.79 0.40
CA LEU A 140 -1.78 -1.27 0.48
C LEU A 140 -0.87 -0.13 0.93
N TRP A 141 0.02 -0.43 1.86
CA TRP A 141 0.99 0.50 2.41
C TRP A 141 2.38 -0.11 2.33
N ALA A 142 3.27 0.53 1.57
CA ALA A 142 4.64 0.08 1.38
C ALA A 142 5.64 1.08 1.95
N LEU A 143 6.63 0.56 2.70
CA LEU A 143 7.85 1.29 3.02
C LEU A 143 8.93 0.85 2.03
N LEU A 144 9.49 1.82 1.33
CA LEU A 144 10.52 1.65 0.31
C LEU A 144 11.79 2.40 0.72
N ALA A 145 12.96 1.85 0.37
CA ALA A 145 14.24 2.53 0.57
C ALA A 145 15.19 2.30 -0.63
N ARG A 146 16.14 3.21 -0.84
CA ARG A 146 17.18 3.06 -1.87
C ARG A 146 18.26 2.06 -1.46
N THR A 147 18.50 1.90 -0.15
CA THR A 147 19.56 1.06 0.42
C THR A 147 19.05 0.23 1.60
N THR A 148 19.78 -0.83 1.93
CA THR A 148 19.53 -1.66 3.12
C THR A 148 20.73 -1.63 4.07
N PRO A 149 20.50 -1.69 5.40
CA PRO A 149 19.19 -1.66 6.06
C PRO A 149 18.48 -0.30 5.89
N GLY A 150 17.14 -0.29 5.88
CA GLY A 150 16.37 0.94 5.75
C GLY A 150 16.49 1.84 6.99
N ASP A 151 16.09 3.11 6.87
CA ASP A 151 16.16 4.07 7.97
C ASP A 151 15.13 3.75 9.08
N PRO A 152 15.57 3.54 10.34
CA PRO A 152 14.67 3.20 11.44
C PRO A 152 13.66 4.30 11.79
N THR A 153 13.94 5.57 11.49
CA THR A 153 13.00 6.68 11.65
C THR A 153 11.80 6.52 10.72
N TRP A 154 12.07 6.15 9.46
CA TRP A 154 11.02 5.90 8.46
C TRP A 154 10.24 4.63 8.77
N LEU A 155 10.92 3.59 9.29
CA LEU A 155 10.23 2.40 9.81
C LEU A 155 9.28 2.74 10.96
N GLY A 156 9.70 3.59 11.90
CA GLY A 156 8.85 4.08 12.99
C GLY A 156 7.58 4.74 12.48
N LYS A 157 7.71 5.74 11.60
CA LYS A 157 6.58 6.44 10.97
C LYS A 157 5.65 5.48 10.22
N TYR A 158 6.20 4.54 9.46
CA TYR A 158 5.42 3.53 8.76
C TYR A 158 4.60 2.66 9.72
N LEU A 159 5.20 2.22 10.82
CA LEU A 159 4.53 1.39 11.83
C LEU A 159 3.41 2.13 12.57
N GLU A 160 3.48 3.46 12.67
CA GLU A 160 2.38 4.28 13.19
C GLU A 160 1.13 4.14 12.30
N TYR A 161 1.27 4.30 10.97
CA TYR A 161 0.17 4.09 10.03
C TYR A 161 -0.39 2.67 10.12
N VAL A 162 0.47 1.66 10.15
CA VAL A 162 0.04 0.25 10.28
C VAL A 162 -0.81 0.03 11.54
N ARG A 163 -0.38 0.60 12.68
CA ARG A 163 -1.08 0.46 13.96
C ARG A 163 -2.41 1.20 13.97
N GLU A 164 -2.41 2.47 13.54
CA GLU A 164 -3.60 3.33 13.56
C GLU A 164 -4.69 2.79 12.63
N LEU A 165 -4.28 2.28 11.47
CA LEU A 165 -5.17 1.74 10.44
C LEU A 165 -5.43 0.24 10.57
N ARG A 166 -4.86 -0.39 11.62
CA ARG A 166 -5.01 -1.82 11.92
C ARG A 166 -4.70 -2.73 10.72
N LEU A 167 -3.66 -2.39 9.98
CA LEU A 167 -3.27 -3.14 8.78
C LEU A 167 -2.58 -4.46 9.14
N HIS A 168 -2.78 -5.46 8.30
CA HIS A 168 -2.02 -6.70 8.35
C HIS A 168 -0.65 -6.47 7.71
N LYS A 169 0.42 -6.82 8.41
CA LYS A 169 1.77 -6.74 7.86
C LYS A 169 2.13 -8.02 7.12
N ALA A 170 2.86 -7.85 6.04
CA ALA A 170 3.61 -8.93 5.46
C ALA A 170 4.74 -9.36 6.41
N PRO A 171 5.17 -10.64 6.39
CA PRO A 171 6.45 -11.01 6.96
C PRO A 171 7.56 -10.10 6.43
N VAL A 172 8.57 -9.81 7.24
CA VAL A 172 9.70 -8.98 6.77
C VAL A 172 10.40 -9.75 5.65
N PHE A 173 10.26 -9.26 4.43
CA PHE A 173 11.01 -9.74 3.29
C PHE A 173 11.45 -8.52 2.48
N ASN A 174 12.76 -8.30 2.39
CA ASN A 174 13.29 -7.29 1.48
C ASN A 174 13.21 -7.88 0.08
N LEU A 175 12.27 -7.40 -0.73
CA LEU A 175 12.23 -7.78 -2.14
C LEU A 175 13.26 -6.96 -2.89
N ASP A 176 14.51 -7.45 -2.92
CA ASP A 176 15.35 -7.20 -4.09
C ASP A 176 14.81 -8.03 -5.27
N ALA A 177 13.54 -7.80 -5.61
CA ALA A 177 12.88 -8.56 -6.64
C ALA A 177 13.54 -8.21 -7.97
N ARG A 178 14.22 -9.21 -8.50
CA ARG A 178 14.76 -9.25 -9.85
C ARG A 178 14.34 -10.61 -10.39
N CYS A 179 13.72 -10.62 -11.56
CA CYS A 179 13.63 -11.87 -12.28
C CYS A 179 14.97 -12.18 -12.93
N PRO A 180 15.48 -13.42 -12.81
CA PRO A 180 16.60 -13.83 -13.64
C PRO A 180 16.22 -13.63 -15.11
N PRO A 181 17.17 -13.25 -15.98
CA PRO A 181 16.91 -13.23 -17.42
C PRO A 181 16.44 -14.62 -17.86
N ALA A 182 15.47 -14.68 -18.77
CA ALA A 182 15.01 -15.95 -19.32
C ALA A 182 16.23 -16.72 -19.86
N GLU A 183 16.40 -17.97 -19.42
CA GLU A 183 17.42 -18.85 -19.99
C GLU A 183 17.13 -18.97 -21.50
N ALA A 184 18.12 -18.60 -22.32
CA ALA A 184 18.04 -18.62 -23.77
C ALA A 184 18.21 -20.03 -24.34
#